data_AF-A0A3M6WAG8-F1
#
_entry.id   AF-A0A3M6WAG8-F1
#
_cell.length_a   1.000
_cell.length_b   1.000
_cell.length_c   1.000
_cell.angle_alpha   90.00
_cell.angle_beta   90.00
_cell.angle_gamma   90.00
#
_symmetry.space_group_name_H-M   'P 1'
#
loop_
_entity.id
_entity.type
_entity.pdbx_description
1 polymer ?
#
loop_
_entity_poly.entity_id
_entity_poly.type
_entity_poly.pdbx_seq_one_letter_code
_entity_poly.pdbx_strand_id
1 'polypeptide(L)'
;MLQYSTRRLLPAFTRRSAAIRAYTTSSHSTDNPVPANDPNPKQPHTPVSSTNQLPTSSAGTHNQVLQESTEDAEQKRVMQAPNRETVWSRSQKPRSEAMVGPRFEQTIMEDQPRPYAAIDLIHKQPVRWTNKRSVSCDGGGGPLGHPRIFINVDKPQICWCTYCGVPYAHTHHRKFLESLPETSYPLDPIEDPAALPSSERAGKTGSTEPYQTPTGAPLEQR
;
A
#
# COMPACT_ATOMS: atom_id res chain seq x y z
N MET A 1 81.35 -43.61 -53.36
CA MET A 1 80.84 -42.89 -52.16
C MET A 1 79.50 -42.27 -52.52
N LEU A 2 78.40 -42.81 -51.97
CA LEU A 2 77.05 -42.27 -52.11
C LEU A 2 76.83 -41.20 -51.02
N GLN A 3 76.22 -40.07 -51.36
CA GLN A 3 75.64 -39.15 -50.38
C GLN A 3 74.19 -38.86 -50.77
N TYR A 4 73.27 -39.46 -50.02
CA TYR A 4 71.83 -39.16 -50.07
C TYR A 4 71.57 -37.89 -49.25
N SER A 5 71.00 -36.86 -49.89
CA SER A 5 70.52 -35.66 -49.21
C SER A 5 69.06 -35.84 -48.83
N THR A 6 68.76 -35.86 -47.52
CA THR A 6 67.38 -35.91 -47.01
C THR A 6 66.92 -34.49 -46.67
N ARG A 7 65.85 -34.02 -47.33
CA ARG A 7 65.16 -32.78 -46.95
C ARG A 7 63.99 -33.12 -46.02
N ARG A 8 64.03 -32.63 -44.78
CA ARG A 8 62.90 -32.68 -43.84
C ARG A 8 61.85 -31.63 -44.21
N LEU A 9 60.60 -32.04 -44.38
CA LEU A 9 59.44 -31.16 -44.47
C LEU A 9 58.95 -30.83 -43.04
N LEU A 10 58.76 -29.54 -42.74
CA LEU A 10 58.14 -29.07 -41.51
C LEU A 10 56.62 -28.93 -41.72
N PRO A 11 55.76 -29.24 -40.73
CA PRO A 11 54.32 -29.09 -40.88
C PRO A 11 53.91 -27.62 -40.71
N ALA A 12 53.07 -27.12 -41.60
CA ALA A 12 52.45 -25.82 -41.48
C ALA A 12 51.32 -25.89 -40.42
N PHE A 13 51.53 -25.31 -39.24
CA PHE A 13 50.48 -25.11 -38.26
C PHE A 13 49.51 -24.02 -38.76
N THR A 14 48.32 -24.43 -39.20
CA THR A 14 47.22 -23.52 -39.50
C THR A 14 46.60 -23.05 -38.19
N ARG A 15 46.79 -21.78 -37.83
CA ARG A 15 46.05 -21.14 -36.73
C ARG A 15 44.60 -20.96 -37.19
N ARG A 16 43.70 -21.85 -36.74
CA ARG A 16 42.26 -21.61 -36.79
C ARG A 16 41.93 -20.54 -35.75
N SER A 17 41.76 -19.31 -36.20
CA SER A 17 41.18 -18.23 -35.38
C SER A 17 39.72 -18.56 -35.12
N ALA A 18 39.41 -19.15 -33.97
CA ALA A 18 38.03 -19.26 -33.53
C ALA A 18 37.52 -17.85 -33.20
N ALA A 19 36.60 -17.34 -34.02
CA ALA A 19 35.89 -16.10 -33.72
C ALA A 19 35.01 -16.33 -32.49
N ILE A 20 35.50 -15.94 -31.32
CA ILE A 20 34.68 -15.86 -30.12
C ILE A 20 33.70 -14.71 -30.35
N ARG A 21 32.44 -15.04 -30.67
CA ARG A 21 31.35 -14.08 -30.58
C ARG A 21 31.24 -13.66 -29.11
N ALA A 22 31.76 -12.48 -28.79
CA ALA A 22 31.47 -11.84 -27.52
C ALA A 22 30.00 -11.42 -27.54
N TYR A 23 29.15 -12.17 -26.85
CA TYR A 23 27.81 -11.72 -26.52
C TYR A 23 28.00 -10.59 -25.52
N THR A 24 27.81 -9.34 -25.94
CA THR A 24 27.67 -8.21 -25.02
C THR A 24 26.37 -8.42 -24.27
N THR A 25 26.43 -9.05 -23.11
CA THR A 25 25.37 -8.90 -22.11
C THR A 25 25.43 -7.44 -21.67
N SER A 26 24.52 -6.61 -22.17
CA SER A 26 24.24 -5.32 -21.57
C SER A 26 24.11 -5.54 -20.07
N SER A 27 25.01 -4.94 -19.28
CA SER A 27 24.87 -4.93 -17.83
C SER A 27 23.65 -4.08 -17.53
N HIS A 28 22.47 -4.69 -17.53
CA HIS A 28 21.26 -4.04 -17.04
C HIS A 28 21.55 -3.73 -15.58
N SER A 29 21.75 -2.44 -15.28
CA SER A 29 21.75 -1.96 -13.92
C SER A 29 20.37 -2.32 -13.38
N THR A 30 20.26 -3.17 -12.39
CA THR A 30 18.96 -3.57 -11.84
C THR A 30 18.54 -2.56 -10.77
N ASP A 31 17.24 -2.35 -10.59
CA ASP A 31 16.71 -1.44 -9.55
C ASP A 31 17.09 -1.87 -8.13
N ASN A 32 17.36 -3.16 -7.95
CA ASN A 32 17.80 -3.75 -6.69
C ASN A 32 19.07 -4.58 -6.94
N PRO A 33 20.25 -3.93 -7.02
CA PRO A 33 21.50 -4.63 -7.23
C PRO A 33 21.86 -5.42 -5.96
N VAL A 34 22.36 -6.65 -6.14
CA VAL A 34 22.98 -7.39 -5.03
C VAL A 34 24.11 -6.51 -4.49
N PRO A 35 24.20 -6.27 -3.16
CA PRO A 35 25.25 -5.44 -2.59
C PRO A 35 26.63 -5.99 -2.97
N ALA A 36 27.29 -5.31 -3.91
CA ALA A 36 28.66 -5.58 -4.30
C ALA A 36 29.57 -4.56 -3.62
N ASN A 37 30.76 -4.98 -3.20
CA ASN A 37 31.81 -4.05 -2.75
C ASN A 37 32.44 -3.37 -3.97
N ASP A 38 31.64 -2.53 -4.64
CA ASP A 38 32.06 -1.70 -5.75
C ASP A 38 32.46 -0.32 -5.21
N PRO A 39 33.70 0.16 -5.48
CA PRO A 39 34.12 1.50 -5.08
C PRO A 39 33.31 2.64 -5.72
N ASN A 40 32.55 2.36 -6.79
CA ASN A 40 31.68 3.32 -7.44
C ASN A 40 30.29 2.71 -7.72
N PRO A 41 29.42 2.59 -6.70
CA PRO A 41 28.10 1.99 -6.88
C PRO A 41 27.27 2.85 -7.84
N LYS A 42 26.70 2.21 -8.87
CA LYS A 42 25.73 2.87 -9.75
C LYS A 42 24.46 3.19 -8.95
N GLN A 43 23.90 4.37 -9.21
CA GLN A 43 22.60 4.72 -8.64
C GLN A 43 21.53 3.78 -9.23
N PRO A 44 20.67 3.18 -8.39
CA PRO A 44 19.57 2.37 -8.89
C PRO A 44 18.63 3.26 -9.70
N HIS A 45 18.26 2.81 -10.90
CA HIS A 45 17.22 3.47 -11.67
C HIS A 45 15.84 3.11 -11.13
N THR A 46 14.87 3.97 -11.46
CA THR A 46 13.47 3.76 -11.12
C THR A 46 12.83 2.85 -12.17
N PRO A 47 11.95 1.91 -11.77
CA PRO A 47 11.20 1.09 -12.74
C PRO A 47 10.18 1.91 -13.56
N VAL A 48 9.86 3.14 -13.13
CA VAL A 48 9.00 4.06 -13.88
C VAL A 48 9.77 4.54 -15.11
N SER A 49 9.19 4.31 -16.29
CA SER A 49 9.82 4.59 -17.58
C SER A 49 9.14 5.73 -18.33
N SER A 50 9.93 6.59 -18.96
CA SER A 50 9.42 7.65 -19.86
C SER A 50 8.64 7.08 -21.06
N THR A 51 8.84 5.81 -21.39
CA THR A 51 8.12 5.14 -22.49
C THR A 51 6.61 5.04 -22.21
N ASN A 52 6.18 5.00 -20.95
CA ASN A 52 4.76 4.91 -20.58
C ASN A 52 4.01 6.25 -20.75
N GLN A 53 4.71 7.33 -21.09
CA GLN A 53 4.07 8.63 -21.42
C GLN A 53 3.34 8.60 -22.76
N LEU A 54 3.60 7.61 -23.63
CA LEU A 54 2.90 7.46 -24.90
C LEU A 54 1.65 6.59 -24.73
N PRO A 55 0.53 6.95 -25.40
CA PRO A 55 -0.70 6.17 -25.33
C PRO A 55 -0.51 4.78 -25.93
N THR A 56 -0.87 3.75 -25.17
CA THR A 56 -0.86 2.35 -25.64
C THR A 56 -2.11 2.03 -26.47
N SER A 57 -2.12 0.95 -27.24
CA SER A 57 -3.32 0.51 -27.99
C SER A 57 -4.44 -0.10 -27.13
N SER A 58 -4.20 -0.32 -25.84
CA SER A 58 -5.13 -0.94 -24.89
C SER A 58 -5.75 0.07 -23.92
N ALA A 59 -6.97 -0.22 -23.46
CA ALA A 59 -7.66 0.57 -22.45
C ALA A 59 -7.47 0.01 -21.03
N GLY A 60 -7.35 0.90 -20.04
CA GLY A 60 -7.18 0.60 -18.62
C GLY A 60 -8.46 0.73 -17.79
N THR A 61 -8.27 0.91 -16.47
CA THR A 61 -9.32 0.89 -15.43
C THR A 61 -10.51 1.84 -15.67
N HIS A 62 -10.31 2.90 -16.45
CA HIS A 62 -11.33 3.92 -16.71
C HIS A 62 -11.81 3.98 -18.18
N ASN A 63 -11.64 2.90 -18.95
CA ASN A 63 -11.85 2.89 -20.41
C ASN A 63 -11.01 3.93 -21.17
N GLN A 64 -10.01 4.50 -20.50
CA GLN A 64 -9.04 5.42 -21.08
C GLN A 64 -7.83 4.64 -21.56
N VAL A 65 -7.09 5.25 -22.49
CA VAL A 65 -5.85 4.68 -22.98
C VAL A 65 -4.83 4.61 -21.84
N LEU A 66 -4.12 3.50 -21.78
CA LEU A 66 -3.00 3.28 -20.86
C LEU A 66 -1.85 4.26 -21.16
N GLN A 67 -1.76 5.29 -20.32
CA GLN A 67 -0.77 6.36 -20.36
C GLN A 67 -0.57 6.90 -18.94
N GLU A 68 0.67 7.10 -18.52
CA GLU A 68 0.98 7.74 -17.22
C GLU A 68 2.07 8.81 -17.36
N SER A 69 2.03 9.82 -16.49
CA SER A 69 3.13 10.75 -16.32
C SER A 69 4.21 10.09 -15.45
N THR A 70 5.47 10.42 -15.71
CA THR A 70 6.60 9.87 -14.96
C THR A 70 6.60 10.33 -13.51
N GLU A 71 6.19 11.59 -13.27
CA GLU A 71 6.16 12.20 -11.95
C GLU A 71 5.05 11.60 -11.08
N ASP A 72 3.83 11.45 -11.63
CA ASP A 72 2.71 10.87 -10.87
C ASP A 72 2.96 9.39 -10.59
N ALA A 73 3.54 8.66 -11.54
CA ALA A 73 3.90 7.26 -11.37
C ALA A 73 4.96 7.08 -10.28
N GLU A 74 5.98 7.93 -10.24
CA GLU A 74 6.99 7.95 -9.18
C GLU A 74 6.35 8.22 -7.81
N GLN A 75 5.49 9.23 -7.72
CA GLN A 75 4.76 9.54 -6.49
C GLN A 75 3.92 8.35 -6.01
N LYS A 76 3.19 7.69 -6.93
CA LYS A 76 2.37 6.51 -6.62
C LYS A 76 3.20 5.29 -6.26
N ARG A 77 4.43 5.17 -6.77
CA ARG A 77 5.38 4.11 -6.40
C ARG A 77 5.91 4.33 -4.99
N VAL A 78 6.21 5.57 -4.62
CA VAL A 78 6.81 5.89 -3.31
C VAL A 78 5.76 5.88 -2.20
N MET A 79 4.57 6.45 -2.44
CA MET A 79 3.51 6.51 -1.43
C MET A 79 2.94 5.12 -1.10
N GLN A 80 2.97 4.73 0.18
CA GLN A 80 2.46 3.43 0.62
C GLN A 80 0.97 3.21 0.28
N ALA A 81 0.15 4.25 0.44
CA ALA A 81 -1.26 4.30 0.12
C ALA A 81 -1.65 5.70 -0.39
N PRO A 82 -2.81 5.90 -1.03
CA PRO A 82 -3.22 7.21 -1.54
C PRO A 82 -3.30 8.30 -0.46
N ASN A 83 -3.66 7.91 0.76
CA ASN A 83 -3.79 8.78 1.92
C ASN A 83 -2.59 8.73 2.89
N ARG A 84 -1.56 7.91 2.61
CA ARG A 84 -0.46 7.67 3.54
C ARG A 84 0.85 7.37 2.85
N GLU A 85 1.90 8.13 3.17
CA GLU A 85 3.24 7.89 2.63
C GLU A 85 4.00 6.78 3.38
N THR A 86 3.88 6.70 4.71
CA THR A 86 4.71 5.83 5.55
C THR A 86 4.06 4.47 5.83
N VAL A 87 4.90 3.49 6.18
CA VAL A 87 4.47 2.18 6.69
C VAL A 87 3.80 2.32 8.07
N TRP A 88 2.97 1.33 8.43
CA TRP A 88 2.24 1.28 9.70
C TRP A 88 2.44 -0.03 10.48
N SER A 89 3.35 -0.89 10.00
CA SER A 89 3.78 -2.09 10.72
C SER A 89 5.27 -2.29 10.56
N ARG A 90 5.92 -2.81 11.62
CA ARG A 90 7.37 -3.06 11.64
C ARG A 90 7.84 -4.05 10.57
N SER A 91 7.00 -5.03 10.22
CA SER A 91 7.33 -6.03 9.20
C SER A 91 6.92 -5.62 7.78
N GLN A 92 6.25 -4.47 7.64
CA GLN A 92 5.79 -3.99 6.34
C GLN A 92 6.96 -3.37 5.58
N LYS A 93 7.14 -3.78 4.32
CA LYS A 93 8.11 -3.14 3.41
C LYS A 93 7.54 -1.84 2.84
N PRO A 94 8.36 -0.79 2.73
CA PRO A 94 7.96 0.43 2.03
C PRO A 94 7.73 0.14 0.54
N ARG A 95 6.77 0.81 -0.06
CA ARG A 95 6.35 0.58 -1.45
C ARG A 95 7.47 0.89 -2.44
N SER A 96 8.29 1.91 -2.14
CA SER A 96 9.47 2.28 -2.91
C SER A 96 10.47 1.12 -3.09
N GLU A 97 10.58 0.21 -2.12
CA GLU A 97 11.43 -0.99 -2.20
C GLU A 97 10.68 -2.23 -2.69
N ALA A 98 9.35 -2.27 -2.55
CA ALA A 98 8.54 -3.42 -2.95
C ALA A 98 8.19 -3.41 -4.45
N MET A 99 8.00 -2.23 -5.03
CA MET A 99 7.62 -2.01 -6.43
C MET A 99 8.85 -1.80 -7.32
N VAL A 100 9.89 -2.62 -7.15
CA VAL A 100 11.16 -2.54 -7.90
C VAL A 100 11.47 -3.84 -8.64
N GLY A 101 12.25 -3.73 -9.71
CA GLY A 101 12.79 -4.86 -10.45
C GLY A 101 12.00 -5.23 -11.70
N PRO A 102 12.42 -6.31 -12.39
CA PRO A 102 12.03 -6.56 -13.78
C PRO A 102 10.52 -6.73 -14.05
N ARG A 103 9.73 -7.02 -13.01
CA ARG A 103 8.27 -7.13 -13.11
C ARG A 103 7.57 -5.77 -13.23
N PHE A 104 8.25 -4.68 -12.89
CA PHE A 104 7.67 -3.33 -12.82
C PHE A 104 8.18 -2.36 -13.90
N GLU A 105 9.26 -2.69 -14.63
CA GLU A 105 9.88 -1.82 -15.64
C GLU A 105 8.99 -1.45 -16.83
N GLN A 106 8.02 -2.30 -17.18
CA GLN A 106 7.03 -2.07 -18.26
C GLN A 106 5.60 -2.12 -17.74
N THR A 107 5.43 -1.85 -16.45
CA THR A 107 4.14 -1.87 -15.78
C THR A 107 3.70 -0.44 -15.50
N ILE A 108 2.45 -0.11 -15.82
CA ILE A 108 1.86 1.19 -15.52
C ILE A 108 1.50 1.20 -14.04
N MET A 109 2.11 2.12 -13.29
CA MET A 109 1.97 2.23 -11.85
C MET A 109 0.58 2.67 -11.43
N GLU A 110 -0.11 3.46 -12.27
CA GLU A 110 -1.46 3.94 -11.98
C GLU A 110 -2.49 2.82 -11.81
N ASP A 111 -2.44 1.78 -12.66
CA ASP A 111 -3.39 0.68 -12.61
C ASP A 111 -3.04 -0.40 -11.58
N GLN A 112 -1.91 -0.26 -10.87
CA GLN A 112 -1.55 -1.21 -9.83
C GLN A 112 -2.42 -1.05 -8.59
N PRO A 113 -2.87 -2.14 -7.94
CA PRO A 113 -3.70 -2.06 -6.75
C PRO A 113 -3.08 -1.19 -5.66
N ARG A 114 -3.82 -0.15 -5.25
CA ARG A 114 -3.40 0.82 -4.24
C ARG A 114 -4.58 1.27 -3.37
N PRO A 115 -5.09 0.38 -2.48
CA PRO A 115 -6.21 0.72 -1.62
C PRO A 115 -5.84 1.79 -0.58
N TYR A 116 -6.84 2.49 -0.07
CA TYR A 116 -6.68 3.42 1.04
C TYR A 116 -6.24 2.71 2.32
N ALA A 117 -5.36 3.35 3.08
CA ALA A 117 -4.92 2.86 4.37
C ALA A 117 -6.04 3.09 5.41
N ALA A 118 -6.58 1.98 5.93
CA ALA A 118 -7.68 2.01 6.90
C ALA A 118 -7.32 2.73 8.22
N ILE A 119 -6.03 2.79 8.58
CA ILE A 119 -5.55 3.47 9.79
C ILE A 119 -5.90 4.97 9.80
N ASP A 120 -5.71 5.67 8.69
CA ASP A 120 -6.05 7.11 8.67
C ASP A 120 -7.55 7.32 8.46
N LEU A 121 -8.24 6.38 7.80
CA LEU A 121 -9.70 6.42 7.66
C LEU A 121 -10.41 6.27 9.00
N ILE A 122 -9.94 5.39 9.89
CA ILE A 122 -10.55 5.22 11.21
C ILE A 122 -10.27 6.41 12.13
N HIS A 123 -9.10 7.05 12.00
CA HIS A 123 -8.78 8.27 12.75
C HIS A 123 -9.59 9.50 12.30
N LYS A 124 -10.28 9.45 11.15
CA LYS A 124 -11.28 10.47 10.80
C LYS A 124 -12.61 10.30 11.54
N GLN A 125 -12.89 9.12 12.11
CA GLN A 125 -14.16 8.89 12.80
C GLN A 125 -14.18 9.61 14.16
N PRO A 126 -15.26 10.35 14.47
CA PRO A 126 -15.38 11.04 15.75
C PRO A 126 -15.63 10.08 16.91
N VAL A 127 -15.19 10.48 18.09
CA VAL A 127 -15.46 9.79 19.36
C VAL A 127 -16.96 9.72 19.62
N ARG A 128 -17.46 8.51 19.87
CA ARG A 128 -18.86 8.28 20.29
C ARG A 128 -18.97 8.42 21.79
N TRP A 129 -19.67 9.48 22.22
CA TRP A 129 -19.89 9.78 23.62
C TRP A 129 -21.04 8.96 24.21
N THR A 130 -20.83 8.39 25.38
CA THR A 130 -21.86 7.64 26.12
C THR A 130 -21.96 8.11 27.58
N ASN A 131 -23.15 7.99 28.16
CA ASN A 131 -23.40 8.20 29.59
C ASN A 131 -23.31 6.90 30.40
N LYS A 132 -23.08 5.75 29.75
CA LYS A 132 -22.99 4.45 30.39
C LYS A 132 -21.53 4.06 30.61
N ARG A 133 -21.28 3.37 31.72
CA ARG A 133 -20.00 2.75 32.10
C ARG A 133 -19.47 1.72 31.08
N SER A 134 -20.37 1.01 30.39
CA SER A 134 -20.03 0.03 29.36
C SER A 134 -20.84 0.25 28.09
N VAL A 135 -20.19 0.07 26.93
CA VAL A 135 -20.81 0.14 25.60
C VAL A 135 -20.78 -1.24 24.96
N SER A 136 -21.84 -1.63 24.24
CA SER A 136 -21.83 -2.83 23.41
C SER A 136 -21.69 -2.47 21.93
N CYS A 137 -20.69 -3.02 21.27
CA CYS A 137 -20.38 -2.79 19.85
C CYS A 137 -20.47 -4.11 19.08
N ASP A 138 -21.20 -4.12 17.97
CA ASP A 138 -21.35 -5.24 17.04
C ASP A 138 -20.91 -4.88 15.60
N GLY A 139 -20.30 -3.71 15.42
CA GLY A 139 -19.85 -3.22 14.10
C GLY A 139 -20.96 -2.62 13.23
N GLY A 140 -22.22 -2.62 13.72
CA GLY A 140 -23.39 -2.30 12.89
C GLY A 140 -23.82 -3.47 12.01
N GLY A 141 -25.02 -3.44 11.45
CA GLY A 141 -25.46 -4.51 10.56
C GLY A 141 -25.94 -5.79 11.26
N GLY A 142 -25.86 -5.87 12.60
CA GLY A 142 -26.23 -7.06 13.38
C GLY A 142 -25.31 -8.23 13.04
N PRO A 143 -25.78 -9.32 12.41
CA PRO A 143 -24.94 -10.45 12.01
C PRO A 143 -23.92 -10.13 10.91
N LEU A 144 -24.06 -9.01 10.19
CA LEU A 144 -23.11 -8.60 9.15
C LEU A 144 -21.87 -7.87 9.69
N GLY A 145 -21.88 -7.52 10.98
CA GLY A 145 -20.74 -6.91 11.65
C GLY A 145 -19.82 -7.94 12.29
N HIS A 146 -19.29 -7.62 13.47
CA HIS A 146 -18.41 -8.51 14.23
C HIS A 146 -19.13 -9.06 15.48
N PRO A 147 -18.57 -10.08 16.15
CA PRO A 147 -19.12 -10.57 17.41
C PRO A 147 -19.32 -9.42 18.40
N ARG A 148 -20.48 -9.37 19.04
CA ARG A 148 -20.80 -8.32 20.01
C ARG A 148 -19.80 -8.35 21.16
N ILE A 149 -19.09 -7.24 21.34
CA ILE A 149 -18.19 -7.03 22.48
C ILE A 149 -18.72 -5.94 23.40
N PHE A 150 -18.28 -5.98 24.65
CA PHE A 150 -18.58 -4.97 25.66
C PHE A 150 -17.28 -4.24 26.02
N ILE A 151 -17.30 -2.92 25.88
CA ILE A 151 -16.13 -2.04 26.05
C ILE A 151 -16.37 -1.21 27.31
N ASN A 152 -15.41 -1.23 28.24
CA ASN A 152 -15.44 -0.39 29.44
C ASN A 152 -14.92 1.00 29.12
N VAL A 153 -15.69 2.04 29.47
CA VAL A 153 -15.36 3.45 29.21
C VAL A 153 -15.18 4.26 30.49
N ASP A 154 -15.04 3.60 31.64
CA ASP A 154 -14.87 4.28 32.94
C ASP A 154 -13.60 5.10 33.07
N LYS A 155 -12.55 4.72 32.33
CA LYS A 155 -11.25 5.39 32.40
C LYS A 155 -11.33 6.73 31.65
N PRO A 156 -10.59 7.76 32.07
CA PRO A 156 -10.52 9.04 31.39
C PRO A 156 -9.64 8.94 30.12
N GLN A 157 -10.00 8.03 29.22
CA GLN A 157 -9.30 7.77 27.96
C GLN A 157 -10.32 7.40 26.89
N ILE A 158 -9.91 7.51 25.63
CA ILE A 158 -10.69 6.99 24.51
C ILE A 158 -10.47 5.48 24.45
N CYS A 159 -11.56 4.72 24.53
CA CYS A 159 -11.56 3.27 24.42
C CYS A 159 -12.12 2.87 23.06
N TRP A 160 -11.37 2.11 22.27
CA TRP A 160 -11.79 1.70 20.93
C TRP A 160 -12.28 0.25 20.90
N CYS A 161 -13.15 -0.05 19.94
CA CYS A 161 -13.51 -1.42 19.60
C CYS A 161 -12.31 -2.17 18.99
N THR A 162 -12.03 -3.38 19.46
CA THR A 162 -10.90 -4.20 18.95
C THR A 162 -11.11 -4.75 17.54
N TYR A 163 -12.36 -4.74 17.04
CA TYR A 163 -12.69 -5.20 15.69
C TYR A 163 -12.74 -4.04 14.71
N CYS A 164 -13.67 -3.09 14.90
CA CYS A 164 -13.86 -1.98 13.97
C CYS A 164 -12.94 -0.78 14.22
N GLY A 165 -12.30 -0.67 15.39
CA GLY A 165 -11.52 0.52 15.76
C GLY A 165 -12.35 1.76 16.08
N VAL A 166 -13.68 1.66 16.16
CA VAL A 166 -14.55 2.80 16.49
C VAL A 166 -14.24 3.29 17.92
N PRO A 167 -13.99 4.59 18.10
CA PRO A 167 -13.67 5.17 19.40
C PRO A 167 -14.91 5.50 20.25
N TYR A 168 -14.82 5.19 21.55
CA TYR A 168 -15.83 5.49 22.56
C TYR A 168 -15.21 6.22 23.74
N ALA A 169 -15.98 7.12 24.35
CA ALA A 169 -15.58 7.76 25.60
C ALA A 169 -16.81 8.07 26.48
N HIS A 170 -16.58 8.13 27.79
CA HIS A 170 -17.62 8.52 28.74
C HIS A 170 -17.74 10.05 28.80
N THR A 171 -18.97 10.57 28.74
CA THR A 171 -19.26 12.02 28.77
C THR A 171 -18.69 12.75 29.98
N HIS A 172 -18.69 12.09 31.14
CA HIS A 172 -18.06 12.61 32.38
C HIS A 172 -16.59 13.05 32.17
N HIS A 173 -15.83 12.34 31.34
CA HIS A 173 -14.41 12.61 31.11
C HIS A 173 -14.16 13.55 29.94
N ARG A 174 -15.22 14.11 29.33
CA ARG A 174 -15.12 14.99 28.16
C ARG A 174 -14.21 16.19 28.40
N LYS A 175 -14.40 16.90 29.51
CA LYS A 175 -13.56 18.06 29.88
C LYS A 175 -12.08 17.71 30.01
N PHE A 176 -11.77 16.51 30.52
CA PHE A 176 -10.40 16.04 30.65
C PHE A 176 -9.80 15.74 29.26
N LEU A 177 -10.54 15.03 28.40
CA LEU A 177 -10.08 14.73 27.05
C LEU A 177 -9.90 15.99 26.19
N GLU A 178 -10.78 16.98 26.34
CA GLU A 178 -10.65 18.29 25.68
C GLU A 178 -9.45 19.11 26.20
N SER A 179 -9.01 18.87 27.44
CA SER A 179 -7.85 19.55 28.01
C SER A 179 -6.50 18.98 27.54
N LEU A 180 -6.50 17.80 26.92
CA LEU A 180 -5.27 17.20 26.40
C LEU A 180 -4.81 17.95 25.15
N PRO A 181 -3.48 18.12 24.96
CA PRO A 181 -2.95 18.84 23.80
C PRO A 181 -3.24 18.11 22.48
N GLU A 182 -3.34 16.79 22.52
CA GLU A 182 -3.65 15.94 21.36
C GLU A 182 -4.43 14.71 21.81
N THR A 183 -5.39 14.29 20.98
CA THR A 183 -6.15 13.05 21.15
C THR A 183 -6.01 12.17 19.92
N SER A 184 -5.95 10.85 20.10
CA SER A 184 -5.77 9.90 18.99
C SER A 184 -6.93 9.89 17.97
N TYR A 185 -8.11 10.37 18.39
CA TYR A 185 -9.30 10.51 17.56
C TYR A 185 -9.91 11.90 17.74
N PRO A 186 -10.60 12.44 16.72
CA PRO A 186 -11.30 13.71 16.82
C PRO A 186 -12.48 13.60 17.78
N LEU A 187 -12.60 14.55 18.71
CA LEU A 187 -13.66 14.57 19.72
C LEU A 187 -15.02 14.95 19.14
N ASP A 188 -14.99 15.84 18.14
CA ASP A 188 -16.16 16.32 17.42
C ASP A 188 -16.12 15.86 15.94
N PRO A 189 -17.28 15.76 15.26
CA PRO A 189 -17.34 15.36 13.85
C PRO A 189 -16.50 16.28 12.95
N ILE A 190 -15.66 15.67 12.12
CA ILE A 190 -14.93 16.39 11.06
C ILE A 190 -15.89 16.60 9.88
N GLU A 191 -15.96 17.83 9.38
CA GLU A 191 -16.64 18.15 8.12
C GLU A 191 -15.82 17.61 6.93
N ASP A 192 -16.00 16.33 6.61
CA ASP A 192 -15.44 15.70 5.41
C ASP A 192 -16.58 15.58 4.36
N PRO A 193 -16.42 16.08 3.12
CA PRO A 193 -17.45 15.97 2.09
C PRO A 193 -17.84 14.53 1.75
N ALA A 194 -16.99 13.55 2.07
CA ALA A 194 -17.28 12.13 1.90
C ALA A 194 -17.95 11.48 3.13
N ALA A 195 -18.14 12.22 4.24
CA ALA A 195 -18.77 11.69 5.44
C ALA A 195 -20.29 11.53 5.25
N LEU A 196 -20.80 10.33 5.53
CA LEU A 196 -22.23 10.10 5.60
C LEU A 196 -22.83 10.81 6.82
N PRO A 197 -23.99 11.48 6.67
CA PRO A 197 -24.61 12.20 7.77
C PRO A 197 -24.98 11.25 8.92
N SER A 198 -24.76 11.69 10.17
CA SER A 198 -24.99 10.86 11.36
C SER A 198 -26.43 10.36 11.50
N SER A 199 -27.40 11.03 10.85
CA SER A 199 -28.81 10.63 10.80
C SER A 199 -29.05 9.31 10.06
N GLU A 200 -28.16 8.92 9.14
CA GLU A 200 -28.23 7.63 8.43
C GLU A 200 -27.78 6.45 9.30
N ARG A 201 -27.32 6.70 10.53
CA ARG A 201 -27.04 5.62 11.50
C ARG A 201 -28.30 5.18 12.25
N ALA A 202 -29.50 5.56 11.83
CA ALA A 202 -30.72 5.34 12.58
C ALA A 202 -31.21 3.88 12.49
N GLY A 203 -31.07 3.12 13.57
CA GLY A 203 -31.70 1.81 13.77
C GLY A 203 -31.15 1.19 15.06
N LYS A 204 -31.83 0.25 15.69
CA LYS A 204 -31.31 -0.41 16.91
C LYS A 204 -31.02 -1.85 16.58
N THR A 205 -29.75 -2.26 16.59
CA THR A 205 -29.44 -3.66 16.89
C THR A 205 -29.53 -3.82 18.41
N GLY A 206 -29.53 -5.06 18.92
CA GLY A 206 -29.44 -5.29 20.37
C GLY A 206 -28.12 -4.81 21.00
N SER A 207 -27.29 -4.06 20.27
CA SER A 207 -26.12 -3.35 20.78
C SER A 207 -26.50 -1.91 21.18
N THR A 208 -25.59 -1.20 21.84
CA THR A 208 -25.81 0.21 22.21
C THR A 208 -25.62 1.11 20.98
N GLU A 209 -25.08 0.56 19.89
CA GLU A 209 -24.82 1.27 18.66
C GLU A 209 -26.05 1.38 17.77
N PRO A 210 -26.19 2.53 17.09
CA PRO A 210 -27.25 2.69 16.13
C PRO A 210 -26.83 2.07 14.77
N TYR A 211 -27.79 1.53 14.01
CA TYR A 211 -27.59 0.72 12.82
C TYR A 211 -26.95 1.51 11.68
N GLN A 212 -25.84 1.02 11.11
CA GLN A 212 -25.14 1.70 10.03
C GLN A 212 -25.71 1.34 8.64
N THR A 213 -27.02 1.47 8.41
CA THR A 213 -27.56 1.42 7.04
C THR A 213 -28.33 2.65 6.66
N PRO A 214 -28.27 3.06 5.38
CA PRO A 214 -29.01 4.22 4.88
C PRO A 214 -30.53 4.13 5.12
N THR A 215 -31.06 2.91 5.25
CA THR A 215 -32.50 2.63 5.38
C THR A 215 -32.96 2.39 6.81
N GLY A 216 -32.03 2.23 7.77
CA GLY A 216 -32.35 1.87 9.16
C GLY A 216 -33.01 0.51 9.39
N ALA A 217 -33.31 -0.22 8.30
CA ALA A 217 -33.90 -1.55 8.32
C ALA A 217 -32.80 -2.63 8.31
N PRO A 218 -32.94 -3.73 9.07
CA PRO A 218 -31.99 -4.83 9.04
C PRO A 218 -31.85 -5.35 7.60
N LEU A 219 -30.61 -5.44 7.09
CA LEU A 219 -30.31 -6.12 5.83
C LEU A 219 -30.83 -7.55 5.94
N GLU A 220 -31.87 -7.86 5.15
CA GLU A 220 -32.44 -9.20 5.10
C GLU A 220 -31.35 -10.19 4.71
N GLN A 221 -31.11 -11.18 5.57
CA GLN A 221 -30.29 -12.33 5.22
C GLN A 221 -31.09 -13.14 4.20
N ARG A 222 -30.70 -13.08 2.93
CA ARG A 222 -31.16 -14.03 1.91
C ARG A 222 -30.60 -15.42 2.16
#